data_AF-A0AAQ3JQX2-F1
#
_entry.id   AF-A0AAQ3JQX2-F1
#
_cell.length_a   1.000
_cell.length_b   1.000
_cell.length_c   1.000
_cell.angle_alpha   90.00
_cell.angle_beta   90.00
_cell.angle_gamma   90.00
#
_symmetry.space_group_name_H-M   'P 1'
#
loop_
_entity.id
_entity.type
_entity.pdbx_description
1 polymer ?
#
loop_
_entity_poly.entity_id
_entity_poly.type
_entity_poly.pdbx_seq_one_letter_code
_entity_poly.pdbx_strand_id
1 'polypeptide(L)'
;MFATTLARHRSKPRTYIGCMKSGPVLSNKNVKYHEPEYWKFGEEGNKYFRHATGQIYAISKDLAMYISINQPILHKYANEDVSLGSWFIGLEVEHIDERNMCCGTPPDCEWRAQAGNVCIASFDWSCSGICKSVEKIKHVHKKCGEGDAAVWNSLF
;
A
#
# COMPACT_ATOMS: atom_id res chain seq x y z
N MET A 1 10.14 12.86 -0.86
CA MET A 1 10.61 11.46 -1.03
C MET A 1 9.70 10.64 -1.92
N PHE A 2 8.38 10.61 -1.67
CA PHE A 2 7.43 9.80 -2.45
C PHE A 2 7.59 10.02 -3.96
N ALA A 3 7.56 11.28 -4.39
CA ALA A 3 7.64 11.61 -5.80
C ALA A 3 9.04 11.31 -6.39
N THR A 4 10.13 11.41 -5.61
CA THR A 4 11.46 10.92 -6.03
C THR A 4 11.48 9.41 -6.22
N THR A 5 10.84 8.64 -5.33
CA THR A 5 10.68 7.19 -5.47
C THR A 5 9.91 6.86 -6.74
N LEU A 6 8.78 7.53 -7.00
CA LEU A 6 8.01 7.32 -8.22
C LEU A 6 8.77 7.74 -9.48
N ALA A 7 9.56 8.81 -9.44
CA ALA A 7 10.35 9.29 -10.58
C ALA A 7 11.31 8.21 -11.10
N ARG A 8 11.90 7.39 -10.22
CA ARG A 8 12.78 6.26 -10.60
C ARG A 8 12.06 5.18 -11.41
N HIS A 9 10.75 5.11 -11.32
CA HIS A 9 9.92 4.10 -12.00
C HIS A 9 9.04 4.70 -13.12
N ARG A 10 9.12 6.01 -13.36
CA ARG A 10 8.23 6.73 -14.29
C ARG A 10 8.25 6.17 -15.71
N SER A 11 9.39 5.71 -16.20
CA SER A 11 9.55 5.18 -17.56
C SER A 11 9.24 3.68 -17.67
N LYS A 12 8.99 2.99 -16.55
CA LYS A 12 8.70 1.56 -16.54
C LYS A 12 7.22 1.32 -16.85
N PRO A 13 6.89 0.55 -17.90
CA PRO A 13 5.52 0.12 -18.14
C PRO A 13 5.10 -0.92 -17.08
N ARG A 14 3.79 -1.16 -16.97
CA ARG A 14 3.18 -2.23 -16.15
C ARG A 14 3.80 -2.38 -14.75
N THR A 15 3.93 -1.27 -14.03
CA THR A 15 4.52 -1.24 -12.69
C THR A 15 3.44 -1.07 -11.64
N TYR A 16 3.47 -1.93 -10.63
CA TYR A 16 2.68 -1.81 -9.41
C TYR A 16 3.64 -1.69 -8.22
N ILE A 17 3.63 -0.52 -7.58
CA ILE A 17 4.53 -0.18 -6.46
C ILE A 17 3.74 0.04 -5.18
N GLY A 18 4.27 -0.49 -4.09
CA GLY A 18 3.73 -0.30 -2.75
C GLY A 18 4.49 -1.16 -1.75
N CYS A 19 4.09 -1.14 -0.49
CA CYS A 19 4.63 -2.08 0.48
C CYS A 19 3.96 -3.44 0.31
N MET A 20 4.66 -4.36 -0.33
CA MET A 20 4.10 -5.62 -0.77
C MET A 20 3.99 -6.60 0.39
N LYS A 21 2.83 -7.22 0.56
CA LYS A 21 2.53 -8.20 1.60
C LYS A 21 1.78 -9.40 1.03
N SER A 22 1.75 -10.45 1.84
CA SER A 22 0.81 -11.56 1.72
C SER A 22 0.46 -11.96 3.15
N GLY A 23 -0.83 -12.09 3.42
CA GLY A 23 -1.37 -12.34 4.76
C GLY A 23 -2.50 -13.35 4.71
N PRO A 24 -2.93 -13.87 5.87
CA PRO A 24 -4.00 -14.85 5.94
C PRO A 24 -5.28 -14.32 5.29
N VAL A 25 -5.98 -15.17 4.56
CA VAL A 25 -7.32 -14.85 4.05
C VAL A 25 -8.28 -14.72 5.25
N LEU A 26 -9.05 -13.64 5.29
CA LEU A 26 -9.95 -13.34 6.39
C LEU A 26 -11.29 -14.10 6.25
N SER A 27 -11.25 -15.42 6.44
CA SER A 27 -12.41 -16.31 6.30
C SER A 27 -13.39 -16.28 7.48
N ASN A 28 -12.98 -15.75 8.64
CA ASN A 28 -13.83 -15.68 9.83
C ASN A 28 -14.87 -14.55 9.70
N LYS A 29 -16.16 -14.88 9.85
CA LYS A 29 -17.28 -13.92 9.75
C LYS A 29 -17.25 -12.80 10.80
N ASN A 30 -16.53 -12.98 11.90
CA ASN A 30 -16.49 -12.05 13.02
C ASN A 30 -15.39 -10.98 12.90
N VAL A 31 -14.60 -10.97 11.83
CA VAL A 31 -13.58 -9.93 11.61
C VAL A 31 -14.08 -8.84 10.66
N LYS A 32 -13.64 -7.60 10.88
CA LYS A 32 -14.07 -6.39 10.14
C LYS A 32 -14.06 -6.54 8.62
N TYR A 33 -13.06 -7.25 8.11
CA TYR A 33 -12.79 -7.39 6.68
C TYR A 33 -12.98 -8.84 6.22
N HIS A 34 -13.96 -9.53 6.78
CA HIS A 34 -14.32 -10.88 6.35
C HIS A 34 -14.52 -10.91 4.83
N GLU A 35 -13.85 -11.85 4.16
CA GLU A 35 -14.00 -12.10 2.73
C GLU A 35 -15.05 -13.19 2.50
N PRO A 36 -16.26 -12.86 2.01
CA PRO A 36 -17.32 -13.85 1.81
C PRO A 36 -16.96 -14.94 0.80
N GLU A 37 -16.11 -14.61 -0.18
CA GLU A 37 -15.66 -15.51 -1.22
C GLU A 37 -14.24 -16.03 -0.96
N TYR A 38 -13.89 -16.22 0.33
CA TYR A 38 -12.56 -16.66 0.78
C TYR A 38 -12.12 -17.96 0.10
N TRP A 39 -13.07 -18.84 -0.24
CA TRP A 39 -12.83 -20.11 -0.93
C TRP A 39 -12.17 -19.95 -2.31
N LYS A 40 -12.27 -18.78 -2.94
CA LYS A 40 -11.58 -18.48 -4.22
C LYS A 40 -10.06 -18.36 -4.06
N PHE A 41 -9.56 -18.17 -2.84
CA PHE A 41 -8.14 -18.15 -2.53
C PHE A 41 -7.58 -19.54 -2.15
N GLY A 42 -8.39 -20.59 -2.36
CA GLY A 42 -8.07 -21.98 -2.06
C GLY A 42 -8.54 -22.40 -0.67
N GLU A 43 -7.77 -23.28 -0.03
CA GLU A 43 -8.14 -23.95 1.21
C GLU A 43 -7.95 -23.08 2.46
N GLU A 44 -8.53 -23.52 3.58
CA GLU A 44 -8.32 -22.90 4.88
C GLU A 44 -6.83 -22.83 5.24
N GLY A 45 -6.39 -21.67 5.73
CA GLY A 45 -4.97 -21.40 6.01
C GLY A 45 -4.20 -20.78 4.84
N ASN A 46 -4.78 -20.72 3.64
CA ASN A 46 -4.19 -20.01 2.53
C ASN A 46 -4.06 -18.49 2.79
N LYS A 47 -3.17 -17.88 2.04
CA LYS A 47 -2.90 -16.45 2.08
C LYS A 47 -3.43 -15.79 0.83
N TYR A 48 -3.78 -14.51 0.94
CA TYR A 48 -4.02 -13.68 -0.22
C TYR A 48 -2.77 -13.68 -1.12
N PHE A 49 -2.99 -13.58 -2.44
CA PHE A 49 -1.92 -13.30 -3.40
C PHE A 49 -1.14 -12.04 -3.01
N ARG A 50 0.08 -11.92 -3.52
CA ARG A 50 0.93 -10.76 -3.25
C ARG A 50 0.21 -9.47 -3.68
N HIS A 51 0.07 -8.52 -2.76
CA HIS A 51 -0.56 -7.22 -3.00
C HIS A 51 0.12 -6.14 -2.16
N ALA A 52 0.02 -4.87 -2.57
CA ALA A 52 0.49 -3.75 -1.77
C ALA A 52 -0.47 -3.48 -0.60
N THR A 53 0.04 -2.97 0.51
CA THR A 53 -0.78 -2.56 1.66
C THR A 53 -1.59 -1.30 1.33
N GLY A 54 -2.89 -1.27 1.67
CA GLY A 54 -3.83 -0.20 1.32
C GLY A 54 -3.57 1.23 1.83
N GLN A 55 -2.46 1.50 2.52
CA GLN A 55 -2.13 2.86 2.98
C GLN A 55 -1.73 3.77 1.81
N ILE A 56 -0.84 3.28 0.96
CA ILE A 56 -0.45 3.93 -0.28
C ILE A 56 0.14 2.91 -1.24
N TYR A 57 -0.22 3.05 -2.51
CA TYR A 57 0.36 2.34 -3.64
C TYR A 57 0.25 3.22 -4.88
N ALA A 58 1.02 2.90 -5.92
CA ALA A 58 0.90 3.53 -7.22
C ALA A 58 0.96 2.47 -8.32
N ILE A 59 0.33 2.78 -9.45
CA ILE A 59 0.31 1.96 -10.64
C ILE A 59 0.69 2.80 -11.85
N SER A 60 1.33 2.20 -12.83
CA SER A 60 1.63 2.86 -14.10
C SER A 60 0.36 3.17 -14.91
N LYS A 61 0.47 4.13 -15.83
CA LYS A 61 -0.65 4.62 -16.66
C LYS A 61 -1.36 3.50 -17.42
N ASP A 62 -0.61 2.56 -17.98
CA ASP A 62 -1.14 1.42 -18.72
C ASP A 62 -1.97 0.46 -17.84
N LEU A 63 -1.57 0.23 -16.58
CA LEU A 63 -2.39 -0.53 -15.63
C LEU A 63 -3.64 0.23 -15.21
N ALA A 64 -3.54 1.54 -15.00
CA ALA A 64 -4.72 2.38 -14.74
C ALA A 64 -5.71 2.34 -15.91
N MET A 65 -5.21 2.39 -17.16
CA MET A 65 -6.01 2.22 -18.36
C MET A 65 -6.63 0.84 -18.45
N TYR A 66 -5.87 -0.23 -18.16
CA TYR A 66 -6.39 -1.60 -18.13
C TYR A 66 -7.56 -1.73 -17.16
N ILE A 67 -7.42 -1.17 -15.94
CA ILE A 67 -8.51 -1.16 -14.95
C ILE A 67 -9.72 -0.40 -15.51
N SER A 68 -9.51 0.81 -16.04
CA SER A 68 -10.61 1.63 -16.57
C SER A 68 -11.38 0.94 -17.70
N ILE A 69 -10.70 0.21 -18.57
CA ILE A 69 -11.31 -0.49 -19.71
C ILE A 69 -12.05 -1.75 -19.25
N ASN A 70 -11.47 -2.51 -18.32
CA ASN A 70 -11.98 -3.82 -17.90
C ASN A 70 -12.82 -3.78 -16.61
N GLN A 71 -13.07 -2.60 -16.04
CA GLN A 71 -13.78 -2.41 -14.77
C GLN A 71 -15.09 -3.22 -14.61
N PRO A 72 -15.91 -3.46 -15.65
CA PRO A 72 -17.14 -4.27 -15.52
C PRO A 72 -16.89 -5.75 -15.18
N ILE A 73 -15.72 -6.30 -15.52
CA ILE A 73 -15.38 -7.72 -15.30
C ILE A 73 -14.35 -7.91 -14.18
N LEU A 74 -13.74 -6.84 -13.67
CA LEU A 74 -12.79 -6.90 -12.57
C LEU A 74 -13.52 -7.18 -11.26
N HIS A 75 -13.29 -8.38 -10.73
CA HIS A 75 -13.92 -8.83 -9.50
C HIS A 75 -13.39 -8.05 -8.28
N LYS A 76 -14.30 -7.60 -7.41
CA LYS A 76 -13.96 -6.84 -6.20
C LYS A 76 -14.16 -7.73 -4.98
N TYR A 77 -13.10 -7.87 -4.21
CA TYR A 77 -13.08 -8.52 -2.90
C TYR A 77 -13.42 -7.51 -1.79
N ALA A 78 -13.59 -8.00 -0.56
CA ALA A 78 -13.95 -7.18 0.60
C ALA A 78 -12.91 -6.09 0.94
N ASN A 79 -11.63 -6.33 0.60
CA ASN A 79 -10.55 -5.34 0.76
C ASN A 79 -10.15 -4.78 -0.62
N GLU A 80 -9.94 -3.47 -0.71
CA GLU A 80 -9.61 -2.83 -1.98
C GLU A 80 -8.18 -3.14 -2.43
N ASP A 81 -7.26 -3.27 -1.47
CA ASP A 81 -5.86 -3.59 -1.74
C ASP A 81 -5.69 -5.03 -2.25
N VAL A 82 -6.44 -5.98 -1.69
CA VAL A 82 -6.58 -7.35 -2.20
C VAL A 82 -7.19 -7.35 -3.60
N SER A 83 -8.25 -6.57 -3.83
CA SER A 83 -8.88 -6.46 -5.15
C SER A 83 -7.87 -6.00 -6.21
N LEU A 84 -7.16 -4.91 -5.95
CA LEU A 84 -6.17 -4.38 -6.85
C LEU A 84 -5.06 -5.39 -7.15
N GLY A 85 -4.50 -6.04 -6.12
CA GLY A 85 -3.45 -7.04 -6.31
C GLY A 85 -3.93 -8.26 -7.10
N SER A 86 -5.17 -8.69 -6.90
CA SER A 86 -5.75 -9.82 -7.62
C SER A 86 -5.91 -9.55 -9.13
N TRP A 87 -6.16 -8.30 -9.53
CA TRP A 87 -6.28 -7.93 -10.94
C TRP A 87 -4.96 -8.03 -11.69
N PHE A 88 -3.84 -7.92 -10.98
CA PHE A 88 -2.50 -7.89 -11.57
C PHE A 88 -1.77 -9.23 -11.50
N ILE A 89 -2.20 -10.19 -10.67
CA ILE A 89 -1.48 -11.45 -10.49
C ILE A 89 -1.40 -12.31 -11.76
N GLY A 90 -2.40 -12.21 -12.64
CA GLY A 90 -2.44 -12.89 -13.94
C GLY A 90 -1.85 -12.08 -15.10
N LEU A 91 -1.32 -10.88 -14.83
CA LEU A 91 -0.74 -9.99 -15.83
C LEU A 91 0.79 -9.95 -15.68
N GLU A 92 1.49 -9.61 -16.77
CA GLU A 92 2.94 -9.39 -16.74
C GLU A 92 3.29 -8.02 -16.13
N VAL A 93 3.11 -7.91 -14.81
CA VAL A 93 3.28 -6.69 -13.99
C VAL A 93 4.51 -6.78 -13.11
N GLU A 94 5.36 -5.76 -13.14
CA GLU A 94 6.46 -5.60 -12.20
C GLU A 94 5.92 -5.15 -10.83
N HIS A 95 6.02 -6.03 -9.83
CA HIS A 95 5.67 -5.74 -8.44
C HIS A 95 6.89 -5.18 -7.70
N ILE A 96 6.84 -3.92 -7.32
CA ILE A 96 7.93 -3.23 -6.60
C ILE A 96 7.57 -3.14 -5.11
N ASP A 97 8.39 -3.81 -4.28
CA ASP A 97 8.24 -3.80 -2.83
C ASP A 97 8.98 -2.63 -2.19
N GLU A 98 8.27 -1.52 -1.99
CA GLU A 98 8.79 -0.32 -1.31
C GLU A 98 8.37 -0.33 0.17
N ARG A 99 9.27 -0.81 1.03
CA ARG A 99 9.03 -0.96 2.47
C ARG A 99 8.88 0.36 3.21
N ASN A 100 9.34 1.47 2.63
CA ASN A 100 9.14 2.79 3.21
C ASN A 100 7.69 3.29 3.06
N MET A 101 6.84 2.63 2.27
CA MET A 101 5.41 2.94 2.12
C MET A 101 4.50 2.34 3.21
N CYS A 102 5.05 1.70 4.24
CA CYS A 102 4.25 1.03 5.28
C CYS A 102 4.90 1.03 6.67
N CYS A 103 5.42 2.16 7.11
CA CYS A 103 5.99 2.24 8.46
C CYS A 103 4.92 2.29 9.55
N GLY A 104 5.28 1.86 10.76
CA GLY A 104 4.53 2.21 11.96
C GLY A 104 4.61 3.72 12.25
N THR A 105 3.63 4.26 12.98
CA THR A 105 3.79 5.60 13.60
C THR A 105 4.89 5.57 14.69
N PRO A 106 5.26 6.70 15.32
CA PRO A 106 6.29 6.73 16.34
C PRO A 106 6.16 5.62 17.40
N PRO A 107 7.27 4.95 17.77
CA PRO A 107 8.66 5.31 17.45
C PRO A 107 9.23 4.75 16.14
N ASP A 108 8.51 3.87 15.41
CA ASP A 108 9.07 3.13 14.26
C ASP A 108 9.54 4.07 13.12
N CYS A 109 8.69 5.01 12.70
CA CYS A 109 9.07 5.97 11.65
C CYS A 109 10.31 6.81 12.02
N GLU A 110 10.49 7.12 13.32
CA GLU A 110 11.62 7.94 13.80
C GLU A 110 12.91 7.14 13.73
N TRP A 111 12.89 5.90 14.20
CA TRP A 111 14.04 5.00 14.11
C TRP A 111 14.43 4.70 12.67
N ARG A 112 13.44 4.50 11.79
CA ARG A 112 13.68 4.31 10.36
C ARG A 112 14.31 5.55 9.71
N ALA A 113 13.82 6.74 10.05
CA ALA A 113 14.41 7.99 9.58
C ALA A 113 15.86 8.16 10.08
N GLN A 114 16.15 7.85 11.35
CA GLN A 114 17.52 7.88 11.90
C GLN A 114 18.45 6.90 11.20
N ALA A 115 17.94 5.77 10.73
CA ALA A 115 18.67 4.79 9.92
C ALA A 115 18.77 5.17 8.42
N GLY A 116 18.32 6.36 8.02
CA GLY A 116 18.33 6.81 6.63
C GLY A 116 17.19 6.26 5.75
N ASN A 117 16.29 5.46 6.31
CA ASN A 117 15.12 4.88 5.64
C ASN A 117 13.85 5.67 5.99
N VAL A 118 13.81 6.95 5.60
CA VAL A 118 12.67 7.81 5.92
C VAL A 118 11.39 7.21 5.33
N CYS A 119 10.27 7.32 6.05
CA CYS A 119 9.00 6.72 5.67
C CYS A 119 8.20 7.60 4.71
N ILE A 120 7.65 7.00 3.65
CA ILE A 120 6.70 7.62 2.72
C ILE A 120 5.30 7.67 3.34
N ALA A 121 4.92 6.61 4.06
CA ALA A 121 3.65 6.54 4.77
C ALA A 121 3.83 5.87 6.13
N SER A 122 3.06 6.34 7.11
CA SER A 122 3.07 5.85 8.49
C SER A 122 1.64 5.59 8.97
N PHE A 123 1.42 4.46 9.63
CA PHE A 123 0.11 4.05 10.13
C PHE A 123 0.20 3.16 11.37
N ASP A 124 -0.91 3.02 12.06
CA ASP A 124 -1.12 2.14 13.20
C ASP A 124 -1.92 0.91 12.74
N TRP A 125 -1.32 -0.28 12.89
CA TRP A 125 -1.94 -1.55 12.49
C TRP A 125 -3.29 -1.81 13.19
N SER A 126 -3.40 -1.40 14.46
CA SER A 126 -4.56 -1.67 15.31
C SER A 126 -5.85 -1.01 14.84
N CYS A 127 -5.77 0.09 14.08
CA CYS A 127 -6.93 0.81 13.56
C CYS A 127 -6.91 0.99 12.02
N SER A 128 -5.92 0.40 11.34
CA SER A 128 -5.79 0.47 9.87
C SER A 128 -5.67 1.91 9.34
N GLY A 129 -4.91 2.75 10.04
CA GLY A 129 -4.74 4.18 9.77
C GLY A 129 -4.00 4.83 10.94
N ILE A 130 -4.13 6.14 11.18
CA ILE A 130 -3.62 6.75 12.42
C ILE A 130 -4.72 6.67 13.49
N CYS A 131 -4.46 6.02 14.62
CA CYS A 131 -5.47 5.91 15.68
C CYS A 131 -5.66 7.28 16.34
N LYS A 132 -6.89 7.67 16.72
CA LYS A 132 -7.14 9.03 17.26
C LYS A 132 -6.52 10.09 16.33
N SER A 133 -6.86 10.02 15.05
CA SER A 133 -6.17 10.75 13.98
C SER A 133 -6.21 12.25 14.18
N VAL A 134 -7.32 12.81 14.67
CA VAL A 134 -7.48 14.24 14.95
C VAL A 134 -6.38 14.75 15.88
N GLU A 135 -6.06 13.98 16.91
CA GLU A 135 -5.05 14.32 17.90
C GLU A 135 -3.64 13.93 17.45
N LYS A 136 -3.47 12.71 16.91
CA LYS A 136 -2.15 12.14 16.63
C LYS A 136 -1.54 12.62 15.32
N ILE A 137 -2.33 13.02 14.31
CA ILE A 137 -1.77 13.31 12.96
C ILE A 137 -0.73 14.43 13.00
N LYS A 138 -0.94 15.47 13.82
CA LYS A 138 0.03 16.56 14.00
C LYS A 138 1.33 16.07 14.61
N HIS A 139 1.24 15.18 15.59
CA HIS A 139 2.40 14.59 16.24
C HIS A 139 3.18 13.67 15.28
N VAL A 140 2.47 12.78 14.57
CA VAL A 140 3.05 11.89 13.57
C VAL A 140 3.73 12.70 12.47
N HIS A 141 3.07 13.73 11.93
CA HIS A 141 3.66 14.58 10.91
C HIS A 141 4.91 15.31 11.41
N LYS A 142 4.90 15.86 12.63
CA LYS A 142 6.08 16.51 13.23
C LYS A 142 7.28 15.56 13.40
N LYS A 143 7.02 14.27 13.64
CA LYS A 143 8.06 13.26 13.95
C LYS A 143 8.54 12.48 12.73
N CYS A 144 7.63 12.15 11.83
CA CYS A 144 7.87 11.28 10.68
C CYS A 144 7.86 12.04 9.34
N GLY A 145 7.38 13.28 9.32
CA GLY A 145 7.20 14.06 8.11
C GLY A 145 8.53 14.47 7.47
N GLU A 146 8.49 14.66 6.16
CA GLU A 146 9.58 15.33 5.46
C GLU A 146 9.62 16.80 5.92
N GLY A 147 10.82 17.36 6.11
CA GLY A 147 10.96 18.76 6.54
C GLY A 147 10.35 19.75 5.54
N ASP A 148 10.02 20.97 5.98
CA ASP A 148 9.26 21.97 5.19
C ASP A 148 9.85 22.26 3.80
N ALA A 149 11.17 22.13 3.65
CA ALA A 149 11.87 22.34 2.39
C ALA A 149 11.67 21.22 1.36
N ALA A 150 11.17 20.05 1.75
CA ALA A 150 11.03 18.88 0.88
C ALA A 150 10.00 19.08 -0.24
N VAL A 151 8.94 19.86 0.02
CA VAL A 151 7.94 20.19 -1.00
C VAL A 151 8.54 21.14 -2.04
N TRP A 152 9.28 22.16 -1.60
CA TRP A 152 9.77 23.24 -2.45
C TRP A 152 11.05 22.89 -3.23
N ASN A 153 11.91 22.04 -2.67
CA ASN A 153 13.19 21.67 -3.28
C ASN A 153 13.11 20.38 -4.10
N SER A 154 11.91 19.88 -4.37
CA SER A 154 11.73 18.67 -5.17
C SER A 154 11.94 18.99 -6.67
N LEU A 155 13.14 18.70 -7.16
CA LEU A 155 13.45 18.68 -8.59
C LEU A 155 12.86 17.39 -9.18
N PHE A 156 11.87 17.52 -10.07
CA PHE A 156 11.23 16.41 -10.78
C PHE A 156 11.67 16.32 -12.23
#